data_AF-A0A285N6S1-F1
#
_entry.id   AF-A0A285N6S1-F1
#
_cell.length_a   1.000
_cell.length_b   1.000
_cell.length_c   1.000
_cell.angle_alpha   90.00
_cell.angle_beta   90.00
_cell.angle_gamma   90.00
#
_symmetry.space_group_name_H-M   'P 1'
#
loop_
_entity.id
_entity.type
_entity.pdbx_description
1 polymer ?
#
loop_
_entity_poly.entity_id
_entity_poly.type
_entity_poly.pdbx_seq_one_letter_code
_entity_poly.pdbx_strand_id
1 'polypeptide(L)' 'MQIEIDLEGRTTPHPAIAQWLKVAEEAERAGVSGNAARRAARSIEIEQETGVAVCACCFKPFGRGALHH' A
#
# COMPACT_ATOMS: atom_id res chain seq x y z
N MET A 1 -19.94 -21.82 24.08
CA MET A 1 -19.41 -21.81 22.71
C MET A 1 -18.36 -20.71 22.67
N GLN A 2 -17.09 -21.06 22.86
CA GLN A 2 -15.99 -20.11 22.78
C GLN A 2 -15.67 -19.93 21.30
N ILE A 3 -15.73 -18.70 20.81
CA ILE A 3 -15.34 -18.35 19.46
C ILE A 3 -13.85 -18.03 19.55
N GLU A 4 -13.02 -18.99 19.18
CA GLU A 4 -11.60 -18.78 18.97
C GLU A 4 -11.45 -17.94 17.71
N ILE A 5 -11.10 -16.66 17.87
CA ILE A 5 -10.77 -15.78 16.76
C ILE A 5 -9.35 -16.15 16.35
N ASP A 6 -9.26 -16.88 15.26
CA ASP A 6 -8.00 -17.28 14.64
C ASP A 6 -7.21 -16.02 14.26
N LEU A 7 -6.10 -15.76 14.96
CA LEU A 7 -5.17 -14.66 14.68
C LEU A 7 -4.18 -15.01 13.56
N GLU A 8 -4.44 -16.08 12.81
CA GLU A 8 -3.63 -16.55 11.68
C GLU A 8 -3.94 -15.74 10.39
N GLY A 9 -3.63 -14.45 10.43
CA GLY A 9 -3.83 -13.53 9.31
C GLY A 9 -2.59 -12.73 8.91
N ARG A 10 -1.38 -13.12 9.33
CA ARG A 10 -0.16 -12.47 8.83
C ARG A 10 0.13 -12.97 7.42
N THR A 11 -0.61 -12.45 6.45
CA THR A 11 -0.31 -12.58 5.03
C THR A 11 1.12 -12.11 4.79
N THR A 12 1.91 -12.92 4.08
CA THR A 12 3.24 -12.50 3.65
C THR A 12 3.12 -11.16 2.89
N PRO A 13 3.94 -10.15 3.21
CA PRO A 13 3.90 -8.87 2.50
C PRO A 13 4.07 -9.08 1.00
N HIS A 14 3.29 -8.36 0.21
CA HIS A 14 3.34 -8.44 -1.24
C HIS A 14 4.75 -8.05 -1.71
N PRO A 15 5.42 -8.83 -2.56
CA PRO A 15 6.83 -8.61 -2.89
C PRO A 15 7.10 -7.24 -3.50
N ALA A 16 6.11 -6.63 -4.17
CA ALA A 16 6.22 -5.27 -4.70
C ALA A 16 6.40 -4.19 -3.61
N ILE A 17 5.98 -4.41 -2.36
CA ILE A 17 6.22 -3.47 -1.24
C ILE A 17 7.73 -3.27 -1.07
N ALA A 18 8.49 -4.35 -0.98
CA ALA A 18 9.95 -4.30 -0.83
C ALA A 18 10.61 -3.63 -2.04
N GLN A 19 10.12 -3.89 -3.26
CA GLN A 19 10.63 -3.26 -4.48
C GLN A 19 10.42 -1.74 -4.46
N TRP A 20 9.23 -1.26 -4.07
CA TRP A 20 8.96 0.18 -3.96
C TRP A 20 9.77 0.87 -2.87
N LEU A 21 9.99 0.20 -1.73
CA LEU A 21 10.86 0.73 -0.67
C LEU A 21 12.31 0.87 -1.16
N LYS A 22 12.82 -0.11 -1.93
CA LYS A 22 14.13 -0.02 -2.56
C LYS A 22 14.23 1.18 -3.52
N VAL A 23 13.20 1.41 -4.35
CA VAL A 23 13.14 2.58 -5.23
C VAL A 23 13.15 3.89 -4.43
N ALA A 24 12.47 3.94 -3.28
CA ALA A 24 12.50 5.12 -2.42
C ALA A 24 13.91 5.41 -1.88
N GLU A 25 14.64 4.38 -1.46
CA GLU A 25 16.03 4.50 -0.99
C GLU A 25 16.98 4.94 -2.12
N GLU A 26 16.81 4.40 -3.33
CA GLU A 26 17.59 4.80 -4.50
C GLU A 26 17.32 6.25 -4.90
N ALA A 27 16.06 6.70 -4.84
CA ALA A 27 15.67 8.09 -5.07
C ALA A 27 16.33 9.03 -4.06
N GLU A 28 16.26 8.69 -2.77
CA GLU A 28 16.87 9.48 -1.69
C GLU A 28 18.39 9.56 -1.86
N ARG A 29 19.05 8.46 -2.25
CA ARG A 29 20.48 8.44 -2.57
C ARG A 29 20.85 9.32 -3.76
N ALA A 30 19.95 9.45 -4.73
CA ALA A 30 20.11 10.33 -5.89
C ALA A 30 19.77 11.81 -5.58
N GLY A 31 19.42 12.15 -4.34
CA GLY A 31 19.09 13.52 -3.93
C GLY A 31 17.68 13.97 -4.31
N VAL A 32 16.78 13.03 -4.64
CA VAL A 32 15.36 13.32 -4.94
C VAL A 32 14.44 12.64 -3.93
N SER A 33 13.22 13.16 -3.77
CA SER A 33 12.28 12.61 -2.77
C SER A 33 11.81 11.20 -3.13
N GLY A 34 12.03 10.23 -2.23
CA GLY A 34 11.47 8.87 -2.32
C GLY A 34 10.00 8.75 -1.93
N ASN A 35 9.34 9.85 -1.55
CA ASN A 35 7.99 9.85 -0.99
C ASN A 35 6.95 9.19 -1.90
N ALA A 36 7.02 9.42 -3.22
CA ALA A 36 6.09 8.79 -4.17
C ALA A 36 6.17 7.25 -4.13
N ALA A 37 7.39 6.70 -4.06
CA ALA A 37 7.61 5.26 -3.97
C ALA A 37 7.17 4.69 -2.60
N ARG A 38 7.43 5.41 -1.50
CA ARG A 38 6.92 5.01 -0.16
C ARG A 38 5.40 4.98 -0.11
N ARG A 39 4.74 5.96 -0.74
CA ARG A 39 3.28 5.99 -0.84
C ARG A 39 2.71 4.87 -1.70
N ALA A 40 3.41 4.48 -2.78
CA ALA A 40 3.04 3.31 -3.57
C ALA A 40 3.15 2.01 -2.76
N ALA A 41 4.21 1.84 -1.97
CA ALA A 41 4.32 0.73 -1.02
C ALA A 41 3.13 0.72 -0.04
N ARG A 42 2.80 1.87 0.55
CA ARG A 42 1.69 1.98 1.51
C ARG A 42 0.32 1.67 0.89
N SER A 43 0.07 2.04 -0.37
CA SER A 43 -1.21 1.66 -1.00
C SER A 43 -1.37 0.16 -1.17
N ILE A 44 -0.26 -0.57 -1.42
CA ILE A 44 -0.29 -2.03 -1.53
C ILE A 44 -0.49 -2.66 -0.15
N GLU A 45 0.14 -2.13 0.89
CA GLU A 45 -0.13 -2.54 2.28
C GLU A 45 -1.61 -2.41 2.62
N ILE A 46 -2.23 -1.26 2.30
CA ILE A 46 -3.67 -1.04 2.53
C ILE A 46 -4.51 -2.06 1.76
N GLU A 47 -4.19 -2.34 0.50
CA GLU A 47 -4.88 -3.36 -0.28
C GLU A 47 -4.76 -4.75 0.35
N GLN A 48 -3.58 -5.13 0.86
CA GLN A 48 -3.40 -6.41 1.56
C GLN A 48 -4.15 -6.46 2.90
N GLU A 49 -4.16 -5.36 3.64
CA GLU A 49 -4.84 -5.23 4.93
C GLU A 49 -6.37 -5.30 4.77
N THR A 50 -6.90 -4.76 3.67
CA THR A 50 -8.36 -4.49 3.52
C THR A 50 -9.04 -5.24 2.38
N GLY A 51 -8.27 -5.83 1.46
CA GLY A 51 -8.79 -6.38 0.19
C GLY A 51 -9.25 -5.32 -0.82
N VAL A 52 -9.01 -4.02 -0.57
CA VAL A 52 -9.48 -2.91 -1.41
C VAL A 52 -8.29 -2.14 -1.99
N ALA A 53 -8.17 -2.13 -3.32
CA ALA A 53 -7.13 -1.35 -3.99
C ALA A 53 -7.40 0.17 -3.86
N VAL A 54 -6.36 0.97 -3.59
CA VAL A 54 -6.46 2.42 -3.34
C VAL A 54 -5.41 3.26 -4.10
N CYS A 55 -5.68 4.55 -4.38
CA CYS A 55 -4.68 5.44 -4.97
C CYS A 55 -3.47 5.62 -4.05
N ALA A 56 -2.24 5.45 -4.56
CA ALA A 56 -1.01 5.82 -3.83
C ALA A 56 -0.98 7.30 -3.40
N CYS A 57 -1.61 8.16 -4.20
CA CYS A 57 -1.65 9.61 -3.99
C CYS A 57 -2.48 10.05 -2.77
N CYS A 58 -3.62 9.40 -2.52
CA CYS A 58 -4.63 9.89 -1.57
C CYS A 58 -5.32 8.76 -0.78
N PHE A 59 -4.96 7.51 -1.02
CA PHE A 59 -5.50 6.29 -0.42
C PHE A 59 -7.01 6.13 -0.50
N LYS A 60 -7.64 6.82 -1.46
CA LYS A 60 -9.05 6.59 -1.79
C LYS A 60 -9.17 5.28 -2.60
N PRO A 61 -10.17 4.44 -2.32
CA PRO A 61 -10.46 3.25 -3.11
C PRO A 61 -10.55 3.54 -4.59
N PHE A 62 -10.00 2.66 -5.41
CA PHE A 62 -10.24 2.68 -6.84
C PHE A 62 -11.68 2.27 -7.11
N GLY A 63 -12.43 3.19 -7.70
CA GLY A 63 -13.83 3.03 -8.07
C GLY A 63 -14.23 4.22 -8.93
N ARG A 64 -15.49 4.24 -9.40
CA ARG A 64 -16.06 5.48 -9.97
C ARG A 64 -16.21 6.49 -8.83
N GLY A 65 -15.16 7.25 -8.55
CA GLY A 65 -15.34 8.51 -7.82
C GLY A 65 -16.43 9.32 -8.52
N ALA A 66 -17.23 10.09 -7.77
CA ALA A 66 -18.13 11.04 -8.41
C ALA A 66 -17.27 11.95 -9.31
N LEU A 67 -17.46 11.85 -10.62
CA LEU A 67 -16.97 12.85 -11.56
C LEU A 67 -17.70 14.15 -11.21
N HIS A 68 -17.06 14.98 -10.39
CA HIS A 68 -17.45 16.38 -10.29
C HIS A 68 -17.07 17.01 -11.63
N HIS A 69 -18.09 17.21 -12.47
CA HIS A 69 -18.02 17.99 -13.70
C HIS A 69 -18.05 19.48 -13.36
#